data_AF-A0A4Q3CXM3-F1
#
_entry.id   AF-A0A4Q3CXM3-F1
#
_cell.length_a   1.000
_cell.length_b   1.000
_cell.length_c   1.000
_cell.angle_alpha   90.00
_cell.angle_beta   90.00
_cell.angle_gamma   90.00
#
_symmetry.space_group_name_H-M   'P 1'
#
loop_
_entity.id
_entity.type
_entity.pdbx_description
1 polymer ?
#
loop_
_entity_poly.entity_id
_entity_poly.type
_entity_poly.pdbx_seq_one_letter_code
_entity_poly.pdbx_strand_id
1 'polypeptide(L)'
;MAKFPLTPKGVEAFTDGIYKLSNDEIRIEATSLAEDSRAYIAAHFEMPVHQLEFLRNLNEDFVHILGWSLAIAFLSRRPINYSVMNDTVQLGSCKGSCILLSSHLSNHIIEGVVSATGRVSVQV
;
A
#
# COMPACT_ATOMS: atom_id res chain seq x y z
N MET A 1 13.14 -5.93 10.94
CA MET A 1 13.69 -4.58 10.68
C MET A 1 13.11 -3.60 11.69
N ALA A 2 13.73 -2.44 11.90
CA ALA A 2 13.07 -1.35 12.63
C ALA A 2 11.82 -0.92 11.85
N LYS A 3 10.76 -0.53 12.58
CA LYS A 3 9.54 -0.05 11.94
C LYS A 3 9.76 1.34 11.34
N PHE A 4 9.02 1.64 10.27
CA PHE A 4 9.03 2.95 9.62
C PHE A 4 7.81 3.76 10.06
N PRO A 5 7.91 5.09 10.22
CA PRO A 5 6.72 5.88 10.53
C PRO A 5 5.73 5.82 9.37
N LEU A 6 4.43 5.61 9.63
CA LEU A 6 3.39 5.64 8.60
C LEU A 6 3.14 7.07 8.10
N THR A 7 4.08 7.56 7.29
CA THR A 7 4.13 8.89 6.67
C THR A 7 4.59 8.73 5.22
N PRO A 8 4.37 9.72 4.34
CA PRO A 8 4.81 9.61 2.95
C PRO A 8 6.31 9.26 2.82
N LYS A 9 7.16 9.93 3.62
CA LYS A 9 8.61 9.68 3.66
C LYS A 9 8.97 8.32 4.24
N GLY A 10 8.25 7.85 5.25
CA GLY A 10 8.51 6.54 5.85
C GLY A 10 8.13 5.39 4.92
N VAL A 11 7.04 5.55 4.17
CA VAL A 11 6.64 4.59 3.12
C VAL A 11 7.65 4.60 1.98
N GLU A 12 8.09 5.76 1.51
CA GLU A 12 9.14 5.89 0.49
C GLU A 12 10.43 5.18 0.91
N ALA A 13 10.94 5.48 2.11
CA ALA A 13 12.15 4.86 2.64
C ALA A 13 12.02 3.34 2.82
N PHE A 14 10.84 2.86 3.24
CA PHE A 14 10.56 1.43 3.32
C PHE A 14 10.59 0.78 1.95
N THR A 15 9.90 1.37 0.95
CA THR A 15 9.86 0.84 -0.42
C THR A 15 11.22 0.85 -1.10
N ASP A 16 12.04 1.87 -0.86
CA ASP A 16 13.42 1.91 -1.33
C ASP A 16 14.27 0.76 -0.76
N GLY A 17 13.99 0.35 0.48
CA GLY A 17 14.60 -0.83 1.10
C GLY A 17 14.16 -2.11 0.40
N ILE A 18 12.85 -2.29 0.22
CA ILE A 18 12.28 -3.47 -0.45
C ILE A 18 12.77 -3.59 -1.91
N TYR A 19 12.95 -2.48 -2.62
CA TYR A 19 13.36 -2.53 -4.04
C TYR A 19 14.84 -2.77 -4.28
N LYS A 20 15.65 -2.72 -3.21
CA LYS A 20 17.04 -3.18 -3.23
C LYS A 20 17.18 -4.70 -3.07
N LEU A 21 16.10 -5.39 -2.65
CA LEU A 21 16.10 -6.84 -2.51
C LEU A 21 16.23 -7.53 -3.87
N SER A 22 16.77 -8.76 -3.83
CA SER A 22 16.79 -9.65 -4.99
C SER A 22 15.37 -10.03 -5.42
N ASN A 23 15.24 -10.59 -6.62
CA ASN A 23 13.93 -11.00 -7.16
C ASN A 23 13.28 -12.12 -6.35
N ASP A 24 14.05 -12.94 -5.64
CA ASP A 24 13.50 -14.01 -4.81
C ASP A 24 13.08 -13.47 -3.44
N GLU A 25 13.88 -12.59 -2.84
CA GLU A 25 13.53 -11.92 -1.58
C GLU A 25 12.30 -11.01 -1.75
N ILE A 26 12.20 -10.23 -2.83
CA ILE A 26 11.03 -9.38 -3.07
C ILE A 26 9.75 -10.20 -3.30
N ARG A 27 9.87 -11.42 -3.84
CA ARG A 27 8.74 -12.35 -3.96
C ARG A 27 8.27 -12.81 -2.59
N ILE A 28 9.18 -13.12 -1.67
CA ILE A 28 8.83 -13.51 -0.29
C ILE A 28 8.10 -12.37 0.41
N GLU A 29 8.60 -11.14 0.29
CA GLU A 29 7.95 -9.95 0.86
C GLU A 29 6.57 -9.70 0.23
N ALA A 30 6.46 -9.81 -1.10
CA ALA A 30 5.19 -9.65 -1.81
C ALA A 30 4.16 -10.73 -1.42
N THR A 31 4.58 -11.99 -1.29
CA THR A 31 3.69 -13.08 -0.84
C THR A 31 3.22 -12.83 0.59
N SER A 32 4.13 -12.47 1.50
CA SER A 32 3.78 -12.17 2.90
C SER A 32 2.76 -11.02 3.00
N LEU A 33 2.92 -9.99 2.16
CA LEU A 33 1.99 -8.87 2.08
C LEU A 33 0.63 -9.24 1.46
N ALA A 34 0.61 -10.18 0.51
CA ALA A 34 -0.62 -10.67 -0.11
C ALA A 34 -1.42 -11.59 0.82
N GLU A 35 -0.74 -12.38 1.66
CA GLU A 35 -1.38 -13.32 2.59
C GLU A 35 -2.05 -12.61 3.78
N ASP A 36 -1.38 -11.64 4.40
CA ASP A 36 -1.96 -10.84 5.49
C ASP A 36 -1.42 -9.41 5.46
N SER A 37 -2.10 -8.56 4.68
CA SER A 37 -1.68 -7.17 4.51
C SER A 37 -1.80 -6.35 5.80
N ARG A 38 -2.73 -6.69 6.70
CA ARG A 38 -2.86 -5.98 7.99
C ARG A 38 -1.68 -6.28 8.90
N ALA A 39 -1.36 -7.57 9.07
CA ALA A 39 -0.24 -8.00 9.88
C ALA A 39 1.08 -7.47 9.31
N TYR A 40 1.24 -7.52 7.98
CA TYR A 40 2.42 -7.00 7.31
C TYR A 40 2.60 -5.50 7.55
N ILE A 41 1.56 -4.68 7.32
CA ILE A 41 1.62 -3.24 7.56
C ILE A 41 1.91 -2.95 9.05
N ALA A 42 1.27 -3.67 9.98
CA ALA A 42 1.50 -3.51 11.42
C ALA A 42 2.90 -3.94 11.88
N ALA A 43 3.52 -4.89 11.20
CA ALA A 43 4.87 -5.35 11.48
C ALA A 43 5.94 -4.36 10.99
N HIS A 44 5.69 -3.69 9.86
CA HIS A 44 6.68 -2.82 9.20
C HIS A 44 6.49 -1.32 9.49
N PHE A 45 5.31 -0.88 9.92
CA PHE A 45 5.04 0.52 10.18
C PHE A 45 4.67 0.83 11.64
N GLU A 46 5.17 1.96 12.14
CA GLU A 46 4.73 2.56 13.40
C GLU A 46 3.42 3.30 13.16
N MET A 47 2.40 2.90 13.91
CA MET A 47 1.06 3.46 13.83
C MET A 47 0.53 3.75 15.24
N PRO A 48 -0.12 4.90 15.46
CA PRO A 48 -0.88 5.14 16.66
C PRO A 48 -2.08 4.18 16.75
N VAL A 49 -2.56 3.94 17.98
CA VAL A 49 -3.62 2.97 18.27
C VAL A 49 -4.87 3.16 17.40
N HIS A 50 -5.29 4.41 17.16
CA HIS A 50 -6.46 4.69 16.34
C HIS A 50 -6.31 4.24 14.87
N GLN A 51 -5.09 4.29 14.30
CA GLN A 51 -4.83 3.79 12.95
C GLN A 51 -4.80 2.26 12.90
N LEU A 52 -4.30 1.60 13.94
CA LEU A 52 -4.35 0.15 14.07
C LEU A 52 -5.80 -0.35 14.17
N GLU A 53 -6.62 0.31 14.98
CA GLU A 53 -8.05 0.01 15.07
C GLU A 53 -8.77 0.25 13.74
N PHE A 54 -8.43 1.33 13.04
CA PHE A 54 -8.96 1.56 11.70
C PHE A 54 -8.59 0.44 10.72
N LEU A 55 -7.32 0.02 10.68
CA LEU A 55 -6.84 -1.08 9.82
C LEU A 55 -7.54 -2.41 10.15
N ARG A 56 -7.78 -2.69 11.44
CA ARG A 56 -8.52 -3.87 11.92
C ARG A 56 -9.99 -3.87 11.49
N ASN A 57 -10.61 -2.70 11.45
CA ASN A 57 -12.02 -2.54 11.10
C ASN A 57 -12.28 -2.48 9.59
N LEU A 58 -11.24 -2.54 8.75
CA LEU A 58 -11.42 -2.65 7.30
C LEU A 58 -12.12 -3.96 6.95
N ASN A 59 -12.98 -3.91 5.94
CA ASN A 59 -13.60 -5.10 5.37
C ASN A 59 -12.55 -6.11 4.87
N GLU A 60 -12.78 -7.41 5.11
CA GLU A 60 -11.85 -8.49 4.74
C GLU A 60 -11.56 -8.54 3.24
N ASP A 61 -12.58 -8.43 2.38
CA ASP A 61 -12.38 -8.45 0.92
C ASP A 61 -11.50 -7.29 0.47
N PHE A 62 -11.69 -6.11 1.07
CA PHE A 62 -10.86 -4.94 0.80
C PHE A 62 -9.40 -5.17 1.21
N VAL A 63 -9.17 -5.79 2.37
CA VAL A 63 -7.84 -6.12 2.89
C VAL A 63 -7.10 -7.10 1.98
N HIS A 64 -7.82 -8.09 1.43
CA HIS A 64 -7.28 -9.01 0.43
C HIS A 64 -6.91 -8.28 -0.86
N ILE A 65 -7.81 -7.44 -1.39
CA ILE A 65 -7.53 -6.64 -2.59
C ILE A 65 -6.32 -5.72 -2.38
N LEU A 66 -6.22 -5.10 -1.20
CA LEU A 66 -5.11 -4.24 -0.83
C LEU A 66 -3.78 -5.00 -0.81
N GLY A 67 -3.74 -6.17 -0.16
CA GLY A 67 -2.56 -7.02 -0.09
C GLY A 67 -2.04 -7.40 -1.48
N TRP A 68 -2.92 -7.93 -2.32
CA TRP A 68 -2.57 -8.28 -3.70
C TRP A 68 -2.12 -7.08 -4.53
N SER A 69 -2.77 -5.93 -4.38
CA SER A 69 -2.41 -4.73 -5.13
C SER A 69 -1.03 -4.21 -4.76
N LEU A 70 -0.69 -4.22 -3.47
CA LEU A 70 0.65 -3.82 -3.01
C LEU A 70 1.71 -4.86 -3.36
N ALA A 71 1.37 -6.15 -3.28
CA ALA A 71 2.27 -7.24 -3.71
C ALA A 71 2.64 -7.10 -5.20
N ILE A 72 1.66 -6.79 -6.06
CA ILE A 72 1.94 -6.52 -7.48
C ILE A 72 2.88 -5.32 -7.63
N ALA A 73 2.67 -4.24 -6.86
CA ALA A 73 3.56 -3.08 -6.88
C ALA A 73 4.99 -3.44 -6.42
N PHE A 74 5.14 -4.34 -5.44
CA PHE A 74 6.45 -4.84 -5.03
C PHE A 74 7.13 -5.62 -6.15
N LEU A 75 6.46 -6.62 -6.71
CA LEU A 75 7.00 -7.47 -7.77
C LEU A 75 7.40 -6.68 -9.02
N SER A 76 6.71 -5.58 -9.29
CA SER A 76 6.99 -4.71 -10.43
C SER A 76 7.85 -3.48 -10.09
N ARG A 77 8.34 -3.37 -8.85
CA ARG A 77 9.13 -2.24 -8.31
C ARG A 77 8.53 -0.88 -8.65
N ARG A 78 7.23 -0.73 -8.42
CA ARG A 78 6.46 0.45 -8.78
C ARG A 78 6.36 1.42 -7.63
N PRO A 79 6.40 2.74 -7.87
CA PRO A 79 6.24 3.70 -6.80
C PRO A 79 4.91 3.48 -6.06
N ILE A 80 5.00 3.32 -4.74
CA ILE A 80 3.85 3.29 -3.84
C ILE A 80 3.82 4.63 -3.12
N ASN A 81 2.80 5.41 -3.43
CA ASN A 81 2.59 6.70 -2.79
C ASN A 81 1.58 6.57 -1.66
N TYR A 82 1.98 7.01 -0.46
CA TYR A 82 1.09 7.19 0.67
C TYR A 82 0.75 8.67 0.82
N SER A 83 -0.54 8.98 0.84
CA SER A 83 -1.03 10.33 1.15
C SER A 83 -2.14 10.27 2.18
N VAL A 84 -2.07 11.13 3.19
CA VAL A 84 -3.20 11.40 4.07
C VAL A 84 -4.08 12.44 3.39
N MET A 85 -5.34 12.10 3.09
CA MET A 85 -6.30 13.09 2.62
C MET A 85 -6.76 13.92 3.82
N ASN A 86 -6.22 15.13 3.94
CA ASN A 86 -6.59 16.08 5.01
C ASN A 86 -7.87 16.87 4.71
N ASP A 87 -8.43 16.76 3.51
CA ASP A 87 -9.64 17.48 3.12
C ASP A 87 -10.73 16.50 2.75
N THR A 88 -11.92 16.74 3.31
CA THR A 88 -13.19 16.10 2.97
C THR A 88 -13.43 16.19 1.46
N VAL A 89 -12.95 15.20 0.70
CA VAL A 89 -13.49 14.96 -0.63
C VAL A 89 -14.91 14.49 -0.38
N GLN A 90 -15.89 15.31 -0.72
CA GLN A 90 -17.28 14.87 -0.83
C GLN A 90 -17.38 13.87 -1.99
N LEU A 91 -16.81 12.67 -1.81
CA LEU A 91 -17.35 11.47 -2.44
C LEU A 91 -18.73 11.33 -1.82
N GLY A 92 -19.76 11.63 -2.62
CA GLY A 92 -21.15 11.62 -2.20
C GLY A 92 -21.41 10.48 -1.21
N SER A 93 -21.84 10.85 0.00
CA SER A 93 -22.31 9.97 1.09
C SER A 93 -21.30 9.33 2.06
N CYS A 94 -19.98 9.38 1.90
CA CYS A 94 -19.08 8.75 2.89
C CYS A 94 -18.55 9.75 3.93
N LYS A 95 -19.27 9.96 5.03
CA LYS A 95 -18.74 10.60 6.26
C LYS A 95 -17.98 9.54 7.08
N GLY A 96 -16.68 9.39 6.85
CA GLY A 96 -15.83 8.50 7.65
C GLY A 96 -14.40 8.41 7.11
N SER A 97 -13.51 7.83 7.91
CA SER A 97 -12.16 7.46 7.49
C SER A 97 -12.24 6.48 6.30
N CYS A 98 -11.55 6.76 5.20
CA CYS A 98 -11.66 6.04 3.93
C CYS A 98 -10.28 5.71 3.37
N ILE A 99 -10.05 4.47 2.92
CA ILE A 99 -8.86 4.12 2.15
C ILE A 99 -9.25 4.07 0.67
N LEU A 100 -8.74 5.02 -0.11
CA LEU A 100 -8.79 4.97 -1.56
C LEU A 100 -7.55 4.24 -2.09
N LEU A 101 -7.77 3.04 -2.60
CA LEU A 101 -6.76 2.30 -3.37
C LEU A 101 -7.02 2.55 -4.85
N SER A 102 -6.15 3.33 -5.49
CA SER A 102 -6.13 3.43 -6.95
C SER A 102 -4.86 2.76 -7.48
N SER A 103 -5.02 1.56 -8.02
CA SER A 103 -3.97 0.87 -8.77
C SER A 103 -4.32 0.91 -10.25
N HIS A 104 -3.54 1.65 -11.04
CA HIS A 104 -3.66 1.59 -12.50
C HIS A 104 -2.68 0.54 -13.03
N LEU A 105 -3.21 -0.61 -13.46
CA LEU A 105 -2.47 -1.68 -14.12
C LEU A 105 -2.83 -1.65 -15.60
N SER A 106 -1.92 -1.16 -16.44
CA SER A 106 -2.01 -1.31 -17.89
C SER A 106 -0.93 -2.29 -18.36
N ASN A 107 -1.31 -3.17 -19.29
CA ASN A 107 -0.44 -4.21 -19.84
C ASN A 107 -0.43 -4.04 -21.37
N HIS A 108 0.73 -3.83 -21.96
CA HIS A 108 0.90 -3.66 -23.41
C HIS A 108 2.01 -4.58 -23.90
N ILE A 109 1.69 -5.41 -24.89
CA ILE A 109 2.66 -6.22 -25.60
C ILE A 109 3.00 -5.46 -26.90
N ILE A 110 4.31 -5.19 -27.05
CA ILE A 110 5.07 -4.62 -28.19
C ILE A 110 4.94 -3.08 -28.41
N GLU A 111 6.02 -2.34 -28.07
CA GLU A 111 6.29 -0.90 -28.33
C GLU A 111 5.72 0.21 -27.40
N GLY A 112 5.84 0.10 -26.07
CA GLY A 112 5.50 1.24 -25.19
C GLY A 112 6.21 1.23 -23.84
N VAL A 113 6.63 2.42 -23.38
CA VAL A 113 7.25 2.63 -22.06
C VAL A 113 6.26 2.30 -20.94
N VAL A 114 6.72 1.51 -19.98
CA VAL A 114 5.91 0.87 -18.94
C VAL A 114 5.92 1.70 -17.67
N SER A 115 4.78 2.29 -17.28
CA SER A 115 4.58 3.05 -16.03
C SER A 115 3.38 2.48 -15.26
N ALA A 116 3.56 2.16 -13.98
CA ALA A 116 2.46 1.86 -13.08
C ALA A 116 2.68 2.68 -11.82
N THR A 117 1.60 3.31 -11.38
CA THR A 117 1.63 4.22 -10.25
C THR A 117 0.55 3.72 -9.31
N GLY A 118 0.96 3.19 -8.16
CA GLY A 118 0.05 2.88 -7.07
C GLY A 118 -0.14 4.14 -6.23
N ARG A 119 -1.39 4.53 -6.00
CA ARG A 119 -1.72 5.58 -5.03
C ARG A 119 -2.67 5.01 -3.99
N VAL A 120 -2.22 5.00 -2.75
CA VAL A 120 -3.05 4.71 -1.58
C VAL A 120 -3.29 6.03 -0.85
N SER A 121 -4.55 6.45 -0.78
CA SER A 121 -4.93 7.64 -0.02
C SER A 121 -5.74 7.20 1.19
N VAL A 122 -5.32 7.56 2.40
CA VAL A 122 -6.04 7.26 3.64
C VAL A 122 -6.62 8.57 4.17
N GLN A 123 -7.93 8.60 4.39
CA GLN A 123 -8.64 9.64 5.10
C GLN A 123 -8.92 9.09 6.50
N VAL A 124 -8.58 9.83 7.56
CA VAL A 124 -8.88 9.46 8.96
C VAL A 124 -9.87 10.46 9.51
#